data_AF-A0A2S6TV24-F1
#
_entry.id   AF-A0A2S6TV24-F1
#
_cell.length_a   1.000
_cell.length_b   1.000
_cell.length_c   1.000
_cell.angle_alpha   90.00
_cell.angle_beta   90.00
_cell.angle_gamma   90.00
#
_symmetry.space_group_name_H-M   'P 1'
#
loop_
_entity.id
_entity.type
_entity.pdbx_description
1 polymer ?
#
loop_
_entity_poly.entity_id
_entity_poly.type
_entity_poly.pdbx_seq_one_letter_code
_entity_poly.pdbx_strand_id
1 'polypeptide(L)' 'MTKALQAGLSERKLDWHLEKVHCMGKCHLGPTMRVLPNGPFIMGVQEEDVPRVLDLLERNEIEELVATFPHPSDND' A
#
# COMPACT_ATOMS: atom_id res chain seq x y z
N MET A 1 -4.36 8.12 -6.33
CA MET A 1 -3.93 7.14 -5.32
C MET A 1 -3.55 7.75 -3.96
N THR A 2 -2.38 8.39 -3.80
CA THR A 2 -1.87 8.80 -2.47
C THR A 2 -2.80 9.75 -1.70
N LYS A 3 -3.52 10.64 -2.40
CA LYS A 3 -4.51 11.54 -1.79
C LYS A 3 -5.69 10.76 -1.18
N ALA A 4 -6.19 9.76 -1.89
CA ALA A 4 -7.30 8.92 -1.44
C ALA A 4 -6.89 8.06 -0.23
N LEU A 5 -5.70 7.46 -0.26
CA LEU A 5 -5.11 6.75 0.88
C LEU A 5 -4.99 7.65 2.12
N GLN A 6 -4.41 8.85 1.96
CA GLN A 6 -4.22 9.78 3.07
C GLN A 6 -5.56 10.25 3.68
N ALA A 7 -6.56 10.51 2.82
CA ALA A 7 -7.90 10.86 3.27
C ALA A 7 -8.53 9.71 4.07
N GLY A 8 -8.50 8.49 3.53
CA GLY A 8 -9.10 7.33 4.18
C GLY A 8 -8.43 6.93 5.50
N LEU A 9 -7.11 7.04 5.62
CA LEU A 9 -6.40 6.85 6.90
C LEU A 9 -6.88 7.87 7.95
N SER A 10 -7.04 9.13 7.54
CA SER A 10 -7.48 10.22 8.42
C SER A 10 -8.95 10.07 8.84
N GLU A 11 -9.83 9.74 7.90
CA GLU A 11 -11.26 9.54 8.12
C GLU A 11 -11.53 8.37 9.08
N ARG A 12 -10.77 7.28 8.94
CA ARG A 12 -10.86 6.09 9.79
C ARG A 12 -10.05 6.18 11.08
N LYS A 13 -9.31 7.29 11.29
CA LYS A 13 -8.44 7.52 12.46
C LYS A 13 -7.45 6.37 12.70
N LEU A 14 -6.89 5.87 11.60
CA LEU A 14 -5.92 4.78 11.63
C LEU A 14 -4.54 5.29 12.04
N ASP A 15 -3.87 4.58 12.95
CA ASP A 15 -2.52 4.91 13.44
C ASP A 15 -1.43 4.45 12.44
N TRP A 16 -1.61 4.82 11.17
CA TRP A 16 -0.67 4.54 10.09
C TRP A 16 -0.12 5.85 9.53
N HIS A 17 1.21 5.93 9.42
CA HIS A 17 1.85 7.07 8.77
C HIS A 17 2.11 6.78 7.29
N LEU A 18 1.57 7.63 6.41
CA LEU A 18 1.87 7.61 4.98
C LEU A 18 2.96 8.62 4.64
N GLU A 19 4.12 8.13 4.23
CA GLU A 19 5.21 8.96 3.72
C GLU A 19 5.30 8.86 2.19
N LYS A 20 5.50 10.02 1.53
CA LYS A 20 5.72 10.07 0.08
C LYS A 20 7.21 10.06 -0.20
N VAL A 21 7.70 8.99 -0.79
CA VAL A 21 9.07 8.93 -1.32
C VAL A 21 9.11 9.41 -2.76
N HIS A 22 10.21 10.09 -3.14
CA HIS A 22 10.41 10.50 -4.53
C HIS A 22 10.45 9.28 -5.45
N CYS A 23 9.79 9.36 -6.60
CA CYS A 23 9.69 8.26 -7.54
C CYS A 23 11.10 7.80 -7.99
N MET A 24 11.39 6.51 -7.89
CA MET A 24 12.67 5.91 -8.30
C MET A 24 12.75 5.64 -9.82
N GLY A 25 11.96 6.36 -10.64
CA GLY A 25 11.92 6.18 -12.10
C GLY A 25 11.24 4.89 -12.58
N LYS A 26 10.58 4.13 -11.70
CA LYS A 26 9.93 2.85 -12.01
C LYS A 26 8.40 2.93 -12.09
N CYS A 27 7.85 4.02 -12.64
CA CYS A 27 6.40 4.23 -12.74
C CYS A 27 5.65 3.07 -13.44
N HIS A 28 6.32 2.33 -14.33
CA HIS A 28 5.76 1.18 -15.05
C HIS A 28 5.52 -0.06 -14.17
N LEU A 29 6.09 -0.11 -12.95
CA LEU A 29 5.80 -1.15 -11.95
C LEU A 29 4.62 -0.78 -11.05
N GLY A 30 3.97 0.36 -11.32
CA GLY A 30 2.90 0.92 -10.50
C GLY A 30 3.42 1.65 -9.26
N PRO A 31 2.52 2.19 -8.43
CA PRO A 31 2.89 2.79 -7.17
C PRO A 31 3.46 1.72 -6.24
N THR A 32 4.74 1.85 -5.92
CA THR A 32 5.40 1.00 -4.92
C THR A 32 5.13 1.57 -3.53
N MET A 33 4.50 0.77 -2.68
CA MET A 33 4.38 1.04 -1.25
C MET A 33 5.24 0.04 -0.47
N ARG A 34 5.73 0.44 0.69
CA ARG A 34 6.45 -0.43 1.60
C ARG A 34 5.86 -0.28 2.99
N VAL A 35 5.52 -1.40 3.62
CA VAL A 35 5.11 -1.41 5.01
C VAL A 35 6.38 -1.39 5.89
N LEU A 36 6.45 -0.48 6.85
CA LEU A 36 7.58 -0.37 7.78
C LEU A 36 7.19 -0.94 9.16
N PRO A 37 8.16 -1.37 9.99
CA PRO A 37 9.61 -1.32 9.80
C PRO A 37 10.21 -2.47 8.96
N ASN A 38 9.62 -3.66 8.98
CA ASN A 38 10.12 -4.86 8.29
C ASN A 38 9.08 -5.45 7.32
N GLY A 39 8.12 -4.65 6.89
CA GLY A 39 7.08 -5.11 5.99
C GLY A 39 7.56 -5.18 4.53
N PRO A 40 6.88 -6.01 3.72
CA PRO A 40 7.21 -6.22 2.32
C PRO A 40 6.81 -5.03 1.44
N PHE A 41 7.22 -5.12 0.18
CA PHE A 41 6.77 -4.22 -0.86
C PHE A 41 5.41 -4.65 -1.39
N ILE A 42 4.55 -3.66 -1.59
CA ILE A 42 3.22 -3.80 -2.14
C ILE A 42 3.23 -3.02 -3.46
N MET A 43 2.84 -3.67 -4.55
CA MET A 43 2.86 -3.06 -5.88
C MET A 43 1.53 -3.25 -6.61
N GLY A 44 1.30 -2.40 -7.61
CA GLY A 44 0.12 -2.50 -8.48
C GLY A 44 -1.18 -1.97 -7.88
N VAL A 45 -1.18 -1.45 -6.65
CA VAL A 45 -2.39 -0.90 -6.02
C VAL A 45 -2.92 0.30 -6.79
N GLN A 46 -4.17 0.22 -7.26
CA GLN A 46 -4.83 1.33 -7.95
C GLN A 46 -5.66 2.18 -6.99
N GLU A 47 -6.21 3.28 -7.48
CA GLU A 47 -7.05 4.16 -6.66
C GLU A 47 -8.36 3.47 -6.22
N GLU A 48 -8.87 2.57 -7.05
CA GLU A 48 -10.08 1.79 -6.79
C GLU A 48 -9.88 0.77 -5.66
N ASP A 49 -8.64 0.35 -5.42
CA ASP A 49 -8.28 -0.62 -4.36
C ASP A 49 -8.12 0.03 -2.98
N VAL A 50 -8.10 1.37 -2.90
CA VAL A 50 -7.89 2.13 -1.66
C VAL A 50 -8.81 1.66 -0.52
N PRO A 51 -10.13 1.47 -0.72
CA PRO A 51 -11.01 0.99 0.34
C PRO A 51 -10.55 -0.36 0.91
N ARG A 52 -10.16 -1.30 0.04
CA ARG A 52 -9.69 -2.64 0.45
C ARG A 52 -8.37 -2.56 1.20
N VAL A 53 -7.43 -1.71 0.75
CA VAL A 53 -6.17 -1.50 1.48
C VAL A 53 -6.42 -0.95 2.87
N LEU A 54 -7.31 0.03 3.01
CA LEU A 54 -7.65 0.60 4.31
C LEU A 54 -8.31 -0.43 5.23
N ASP A 55 -9.19 -1.30 4.71
CA ASP A 55 -9.80 -2.38 5.48
C ASP A 55 -8.74 -3.34 6.04
N LEU A 56 -7.75 -3.71 5.23
CA LEU A 56 -6.66 -4.60 5.65
C LEU A 56 -5.71 -3.93 6.65
N LEU A 57 -5.40 -2.64 6.45
CA LEU A 57 -4.59 -1.85 7.40
C LEU A 57 -5.30 -1.67 8.75
N GLU A 58 -6.62 -1.47 8.74
CA GLU A 58 -7.45 -1.36 9.94
C GLU A 58 -7.48 -2.65 10.75
N ARG A 59 -7.47 -3.80 10.07
CA ARG A 59 -7.41 -5.13 10.70
C ARG A 59 -5.98 -5.59 11.01
N ASN A 60 -4.98 -4.81 10.60
CA ASN A 60 -3.57 -5.16 10.71
C ASN A 60 -3.21 -6.47 9.95
N GLU A 61 -3.94 -6.77 8.88
CA GLU A 61 -3.81 -7.98 8.04
C GLU A 61 -2.77 -7.76 6.92
N ILE A 62 -1.52 -7.52 7.30
CA ILE A 62 -0.43 -7.20 6.35
C ILE A 62 -0.10 -8.36 5.42
N GLU A 63 -0.21 -9.61 5.88
CA GLU A 63 0.04 -10.80 5.07
C GLU A 63 -0.96 -10.91 3.90
N GLU A 64 -2.23 -10.63 4.15
CA GLU A 64 -3.29 -10.64 3.13
C GLU A 64 -3.13 -9.48 2.13
N LEU A 65 -2.68 -8.32 2.62
CA LEU A 65 -2.38 -7.17 1.77
C LEU A 65 -1.28 -7.50 0.74
N VAL A 66 -0.35 -8.36 1.12
CA VAL A 66 0.80 -8.76 0.29
C VAL A 66 0.43 -9.88 -0.66
N ALA A 67 -0.37 -10.84 -0.19
CA ALA A 67 -0.95 -11.87 -1.05
C ALA A 67 -1.84 -11.26 -2.14
N THR A 68 -2.56 -10.18 -1.82
CA THR A 68 -3.43 -9.48 -2.78
C THR A 68 -2.62 -8.65 -3.79
N PHE A 69 -1.52 -8.04 -3.36
CA PHE A 69 -0.72 -7.11 -4.18
C PHE A 69 0.78 -7.48 -4.13
N PRO A 70 1.16 -8.65 -4.66
CA PRO A 70 2.51 -9.20 -4.52
C PRO A 70 3.54 -8.41 -5.34
N HIS A 71 4.82 -8.54 -4.96
CA HIS A 71 5.91 -8.05 -5.79
C HIS A 71 6.02 -8.92 -7.06
N PRO A 72 6.27 -8.36 -8.26
CA PRO A 72 6.37 -9.14 -9.50
C PRO A 72 7.45 -10.24 -9.45
N SER A 73 8.53 -10.02 -8.69
CA SER A 73 9.60 -11.01 -8.45
C SER A 73 9.29 -12.06 -7.38
N ASP A 74 8.15 -12.01 -6.68
CA ASP A 74 7.72 -13.08 -5.77
C ASP A 74 7.03 -14.24 -6.52
N ASN A 75 6.93 -14.15 -7.86
CA ASN A 75 6.34 -15.17 -8.74
C ASN A 75 7.37 -16.02 -9.52
N ASP A 76 8.65 -16.04 -9.10
CA ASP A 76 9.72 -16.85 -9.73
C ASP A 76 10.06 -18.10 -8.92
#